data_AF-A0A9J7AGU8-F1
#
_entry.id   AF-A0A9J7AGU8-F1
#
_cell.length_a   1.000
_cell.length_b   1.000
_cell.length_c   1.000
_cell.angle_alpha   90.00
_cell.angle_beta   90.00
_cell.angle_gamma   90.00
#
_symmetry.space_group_name_H-M   'P 1'
#
loop_
_entity.id
_entity.type
_entity.pdbx_description
1 polymer ?
#
loop_
_entity_poly.entity_id
_entity_poly.type
_entity_poly.pdbx_seq_one_letter_code
_entity_poly.pdbx_strand_id
1 'polypeptide(L)'
;MKNSKPLHGGNLQQAINQFGGSSEQWLDLSTGISPYAWPVEQHLSQVPHTCWHHLPEREQLQQSSAVWAEYYRFLIADLKPELVVLSAGSQALIQQLPDFFSQHVFERDTHQLRVWVLAGSYGEHAYQWQQPGAQVEEKSLDELNHVLLRLKHNEAVDLPDILILVNPDNPSGQYWNHQQIALWQQKLNDHNGWLILDAAFSDISDNQPLHLRDNTLVLTSVGKFFGLAGLRVGAALIGERYRDSLEQLLGPWPVSGLSLWLAKQALSDKSWQAENRQKLQHVHQLMLDACAELPVVGSSDLFITLEHPNVEQWQQKMAQQKIWTRCFKEQKRLRIGMPEFNRFEKIRTVLKQLDVTE
;
A
#
# COMPACT_ATOMS: atom_id res chain seq x y z
N MET A 1 12.12 -16.18 13.47
CA MET A 1 13.30 -15.51 12.86
C MET A 1 12.97 -14.03 12.72
N LYS A 2 13.41 -13.16 13.65
CA LYS A 2 12.95 -11.76 13.69
C LYS A 2 13.58 -10.80 12.65
N ASN A 3 14.48 -11.29 11.78
CA ASN A 3 15.25 -10.45 10.84
C ASN A 3 15.31 -10.97 9.39
N SER A 4 14.43 -11.89 8.97
CA SER A 4 14.44 -12.35 7.58
C SER A 4 13.82 -11.30 6.66
N LYS A 5 14.49 -10.98 5.55
CA LYS A 5 13.97 -10.08 4.51
C LYS A 5 12.54 -10.48 4.10
N PRO A 6 11.59 -9.53 4.05
CA PRO A 6 10.22 -9.81 3.64
C PRO A 6 10.17 -10.46 2.24
N LEU A 7 9.31 -11.46 2.10
CA LEU A 7 8.97 -12.02 0.81
C LEU A 7 7.86 -11.18 0.17
N HIS A 8 7.94 -11.00 -1.14
CA HIS A 8 6.99 -10.19 -1.91
C HIS A 8 6.22 -11.03 -2.94
N GLY A 9 5.08 -10.52 -3.41
CA GLY A 9 4.42 -11.03 -4.62
C GLY A 9 5.14 -10.54 -5.89
N GLY A 10 4.57 -10.82 -7.06
CA GLY A 10 5.14 -10.41 -8.35
C GLY A 10 6.36 -11.24 -8.76
N ASN A 11 6.58 -12.38 -8.09
CA ASN A 11 7.66 -13.32 -8.36
C ASN A 11 7.23 -14.41 -9.37
N LEU A 12 6.44 -14.03 -10.39
CA LEU A 12 5.85 -14.97 -11.34
C LEU A 12 6.89 -15.88 -12.03
N GLN A 13 8.08 -15.36 -12.32
CA GLN A 13 9.15 -16.16 -12.92
C GLN A 13 9.55 -17.37 -12.06
N GLN A 14 9.50 -17.26 -10.73
CA GLN A 14 9.77 -18.39 -9.83
C GLN A 14 8.68 -19.47 -9.98
N ALA A 15 7.42 -19.06 -10.11
CA ALA A 15 6.31 -19.97 -10.35
C ALA A 15 6.41 -20.65 -11.72
N ILE A 16 6.78 -19.90 -12.77
CA ILE A 16 7.04 -20.43 -14.12
C ILE A 16 8.14 -21.49 -14.06
N ASN A 17 9.26 -21.20 -13.40
CA ASN A 17 10.38 -22.13 -13.28
C ASN A 17 9.98 -23.42 -12.54
N GLN A 18 9.09 -23.33 -11.56
CA GLN A 18 8.66 -24.46 -10.75
C GLN A 18 7.56 -25.31 -11.40
N PHE A 19 6.56 -24.67 -12.02
CA PHE A 19 5.35 -25.35 -12.52
C PHE A 19 5.27 -25.41 -14.06
N GLY A 20 6.18 -24.76 -14.78
CA GLY A 20 6.25 -24.70 -16.25
C GLY A 20 5.27 -23.73 -16.91
N GLY A 21 5.25 -23.72 -18.24
CA GLY A 21 4.44 -22.83 -19.08
C GLY A 21 5.18 -21.55 -19.51
N SER A 22 4.55 -20.73 -20.35
CA SER A 22 5.04 -19.40 -20.76
C SER A 22 4.33 -18.29 -19.98
N SER A 23 4.93 -17.09 -19.91
CA SER A 23 4.38 -15.93 -19.19
C SER A 23 2.92 -15.63 -19.53
N GLU A 24 2.53 -15.78 -20.80
CA GLU A 24 1.21 -15.46 -21.32
C GLU A 24 0.13 -16.44 -20.84
N GLN A 25 0.53 -17.64 -20.38
CA GLN A 25 -0.39 -18.64 -19.85
C GLN A 25 -0.75 -18.39 -18.38
N TRP A 26 0.06 -17.58 -17.69
CA TRP A 26 -0.10 -17.31 -16.27
C TRP A 26 -0.97 -16.09 -16.01
N LEU A 27 -1.75 -16.20 -14.94
CA LEU A 27 -2.44 -15.07 -14.34
C LEU A 27 -1.78 -14.78 -12.98
N ASP A 28 -1.10 -13.64 -12.86
CA ASP A 28 -0.48 -13.23 -11.59
C ASP A 28 -1.44 -12.40 -10.75
N LEU A 29 -1.99 -13.02 -9.71
CA LEU A 29 -2.85 -12.41 -8.69
C LEU A 29 -2.11 -12.19 -7.37
N SER A 30 -0.77 -12.29 -7.36
CA SER A 30 0.02 -12.25 -6.12
C SER A 30 0.38 -10.83 -5.65
N THR A 31 0.11 -9.78 -6.44
CA THR A 31 0.63 -8.42 -6.21
C THR A 31 -0.36 -7.44 -5.58
N GLY A 32 -1.67 -7.66 -5.77
CA GLY A 32 -2.72 -6.69 -5.41
C GLY A 32 -2.70 -5.44 -6.31
N ILE A 33 -2.25 -5.59 -7.56
CA ILE A 33 -2.31 -4.53 -8.58
C ILE A 33 -3.65 -4.66 -9.31
N SER A 34 -4.25 -3.52 -9.71
CA SER A 34 -5.47 -3.53 -10.52
C SER A 34 -5.26 -4.36 -11.80
N PRO A 35 -6.16 -5.30 -12.14
CA PRO A 35 -6.14 -6.00 -13.42
C PRO A 35 -6.47 -5.07 -14.60
N TYR A 36 -7.05 -3.90 -14.31
CA TYR A 36 -7.37 -2.87 -15.29
C TYR A 36 -6.36 -1.72 -15.12
N ALA A 37 -5.35 -1.70 -15.99
CA ALA A 37 -4.35 -0.64 -15.97
C ALA A 37 -4.86 0.62 -16.70
N TRP A 38 -4.42 1.79 -16.23
CA TRP A 38 -4.62 3.03 -16.98
C TRP A 38 -3.89 2.93 -18.32
N PRO A 39 -4.52 3.26 -19.46
CA PRO A 39 -4.04 2.91 -20.79
C PRO A 39 -2.89 3.82 -21.24
N VAL A 40 -1.68 3.53 -20.77
CA VAL A 40 -0.45 4.27 -21.07
C VAL A 40 -0.24 4.39 -22.58
N GLU A 41 -0.50 3.32 -23.32
CA GLU A 41 -0.31 3.23 -24.78
C GLU A 41 -1.08 4.30 -25.56
N GLN A 42 -2.24 4.74 -25.04
CA GLN A 42 -3.07 5.78 -25.66
C GLN A 42 -2.46 7.18 -25.53
N HIS A 43 -1.50 7.34 -24.62
CA HIS A 43 -0.89 8.62 -24.26
C HIS A 43 0.57 8.75 -24.70
N LEU A 44 1.20 7.65 -25.13
CA LEU A 44 2.62 7.64 -25.51
C LEU A 44 2.96 8.64 -26.63
N SER A 45 2.05 8.87 -27.58
CA SER A 45 2.24 9.83 -28.68
C SER A 45 2.24 11.29 -28.21
N GLN A 46 1.76 11.57 -27.00
CA GLN A 46 1.66 12.90 -26.41
C GLN A 46 2.82 13.18 -25.43
N VAL A 47 3.67 12.19 -25.15
CA VAL A 47 4.81 12.33 -24.25
C VAL A 47 5.78 13.39 -24.81
N PRO A 48 6.06 14.48 -24.08
CA PRO A 48 7.02 15.48 -24.50
C PRO A 48 8.40 14.86 -24.69
N HIS A 49 9.10 15.25 -25.76
CA HIS A 49 10.45 14.73 -26.04
C HIS A 49 11.44 14.99 -24.89
N THR A 50 11.24 16.06 -24.12
CA THR A 50 12.03 16.41 -22.93
C THR A 50 12.01 15.34 -21.85
N CYS A 51 10.94 14.52 -21.75
CA CYS A 51 10.86 13.44 -20.76
C CYS A 51 11.94 12.35 -20.96
N TRP A 52 12.55 12.28 -22.14
CA TRP A 52 13.59 11.30 -22.48
C TRP A 52 15.00 11.83 -22.29
N HIS A 53 15.20 13.14 -22.50
CA HIS A 53 16.55 13.71 -22.63
C HIS A 53 16.91 14.69 -21.51
N HIS A 54 15.93 15.21 -20.77
CA HIS A 54 16.15 16.19 -19.72
C HIS A 54 15.87 15.59 -18.34
N LEU A 55 16.61 16.06 -17.34
CA LEU A 55 16.28 15.79 -15.94
C LEU A 55 14.96 16.50 -15.58
N PRO A 56 14.15 15.92 -14.66
CA PRO A 56 12.94 16.60 -14.18
C PRO A 56 13.25 17.99 -13.63
N GLU A 57 12.60 18.99 -14.19
CA GLU A 57 12.75 20.38 -13.75
C GLU A 57 11.84 20.68 -12.54
N ARG A 58 12.18 21.73 -11.79
CA ARG A 58 11.40 22.15 -10.61
C ARG A 58 9.94 22.43 -10.96
N GLU A 59 9.68 23.05 -12.10
CA GLU A 59 8.31 23.33 -12.55
C GLU A 59 7.51 22.03 -12.78
N GLN A 60 8.13 21.01 -13.40
CA GLN A 60 7.49 19.72 -13.62
C GLN A 60 7.12 19.05 -12.30
N LEU A 61 8.02 19.08 -11.32
CA LEU A 61 7.77 18.54 -9.97
C LEU A 61 6.64 19.28 -9.26
N GLN A 62 6.58 20.62 -9.38
CA GLN A 62 5.50 21.43 -8.81
C GLN A 62 4.14 21.13 -9.45
N GLN A 63 4.10 21.04 -10.79
CA GLN A 63 2.87 20.67 -11.50
C GLN A 63 2.39 19.26 -11.11
N SER A 64 3.32 18.29 -11.01
CA SER A 64 2.98 16.93 -10.55
C SER A 64 2.48 16.92 -9.12
N SER A 65 3.11 17.68 -8.21
CA SER A 65 2.68 17.82 -6.82
C SER A 65 1.29 18.46 -6.71
N ALA A 66 0.97 19.42 -7.59
CA ALA A 66 -0.35 20.04 -7.64
C ALA A 66 -1.46 19.08 -8.06
N VAL A 67 -1.23 18.28 -9.11
CA VAL A 67 -2.18 17.24 -9.55
C VAL A 67 -2.32 16.15 -8.49
N TRP A 68 -1.21 15.76 -7.85
CA TRP A 68 -1.22 14.80 -6.75
C TRP A 68 -2.06 15.30 -5.57
N ALA A 69 -1.88 16.57 -5.19
CA ALA A 69 -2.66 17.19 -4.13
C ALA A 69 -4.15 17.27 -4.48
N GLU A 70 -4.49 17.68 -5.71
CA GLU A 70 -5.89 17.69 -6.17
C GLU A 70 -6.53 16.31 -6.06
N TYR A 71 -5.82 15.27 -6.55
CA TYR A 71 -6.33 13.91 -6.54
C TYR A 71 -6.52 13.39 -5.11
N TYR A 72 -5.50 13.47 -4.24
CA TYR A 72 -5.56 12.89 -2.90
C TYR A 72 -6.36 13.71 -1.86
N ARG A 73 -7.11 14.74 -2.29
CA ARG A 73 -8.03 15.46 -1.39
C ARG A 73 -9.19 14.63 -0.86
N PHE A 74 -9.54 13.53 -1.54
CA PHE A 74 -10.50 12.56 -0.98
C PHE A 74 -9.95 11.87 0.28
N LEU A 75 -8.61 11.80 0.44
CA LEU A 75 -7.94 11.21 1.59
C LEU A 75 -7.59 12.27 2.63
N ILE A 76 -7.10 13.44 2.19
CA ILE A 76 -6.66 14.55 3.05
C ILE A 76 -7.31 15.86 2.58
N ALA A 77 -8.32 16.35 3.31
CA ALA A 77 -9.22 17.42 2.84
C ALA A 77 -8.48 18.73 2.53
N ASP A 78 -7.50 19.07 3.35
CA ASP A 78 -6.72 20.30 3.32
C ASP A 78 -5.37 20.15 2.59
N LEU A 79 -5.21 19.10 1.77
CA LEU A 79 -3.96 18.85 1.07
C LEU A 79 -3.63 19.96 0.06
N LYS A 80 -2.45 20.54 0.27
CA LYS A 80 -1.86 21.55 -0.61
C LYS A 80 -0.65 20.97 -1.37
N PRO A 81 -0.32 21.49 -2.56
CA PRO A 81 0.81 21.00 -3.36
C PRO A 81 2.15 21.01 -2.61
N GLU A 82 2.39 22.01 -1.76
CA GLU A 82 3.59 22.14 -0.94
C GLU A 82 3.74 21.02 0.10
N LEU A 83 2.68 20.30 0.44
CA LEU A 83 2.71 19.19 1.41
C LEU A 83 3.02 17.84 0.75
N VAL A 84 3.27 17.82 -0.56
CA VAL A 84 3.52 16.59 -1.34
C VAL A 84 5.00 16.47 -1.65
N VAL A 85 5.59 15.34 -1.29
CA VAL A 85 6.98 14.96 -1.63
C VAL A 85 6.95 13.71 -2.50
N LEU A 86 7.30 13.86 -3.78
CA LEU A 86 7.28 12.77 -4.77
C LEU A 86 8.48 11.83 -4.60
N SER A 87 8.28 10.54 -4.83
CA SER A 87 9.28 9.48 -4.62
C SER A 87 9.15 8.34 -5.63
N ALA A 88 10.20 7.49 -5.70
CA ALA A 88 10.26 6.27 -6.52
C ALA A 88 9.32 5.14 -6.03
N GLY A 89 8.03 5.46 -5.84
CA GLY A 89 7.07 4.67 -5.10
C GLY A 89 7.24 4.80 -3.58
N SER A 90 6.19 4.46 -2.83
CA SER A 90 6.21 4.51 -1.36
C SER A 90 7.31 3.65 -0.74
N GLN A 91 7.75 2.58 -1.41
CA GLN A 91 8.83 1.71 -0.93
C GLN A 91 10.18 2.43 -0.75
N ALA A 92 10.48 3.43 -1.59
CA ALA A 92 11.71 4.22 -1.42
C ALA A 92 11.63 5.07 -0.15
N LEU A 93 10.46 5.66 0.13
CA LEU A 93 10.20 6.37 1.37
C LEU A 93 10.30 5.45 2.59
N ILE A 94 9.64 4.29 2.57
CA ILE A 94 9.63 3.32 3.70
C ILE A 94 11.06 2.97 4.15
N GLN A 95 11.98 2.77 3.22
CA GLN A 95 13.40 2.51 3.52
C GLN A 95 14.12 3.68 4.19
N GLN A 96 13.70 4.91 3.93
CA GLN A 96 14.32 6.12 4.44
C GLN A 96 13.68 6.62 5.75
N LEU A 97 12.51 6.12 6.13
CA LEU A 97 11.79 6.58 7.33
C LEU A 97 12.64 6.45 8.61
N PRO A 98 13.36 5.36 8.89
CA PRO A 98 14.14 5.26 10.12
C PRO A 98 15.17 6.40 10.26
N ASP A 99 15.94 6.66 9.21
CA ASP A 99 16.95 7.74 9.20
C ASP A 99 16.29 9.11 9.26
N PHE A 100 15.21 9.33 8.50
CA PHE A 100 14.46 10.58 8.51
C PHE A 100 13.97 10.93 9.92
N PHE A 101 13.30 10.00 10.59
CA PHE A 101 12.73 10.24 11.91
C PHE A 101 13.81 10.39 12.98
N SER A 102 14.85 9.58 12.92
CA SER A 102 16.01 9.65 13.82
C SER A 102 16.72 11.00 13.73
N GLN A 103 16.99 11.48 12.52
CA GLN A 103 17.83 12.66 12.29
C GLN A 103 17.06 13.98 12.30
N HIS A 104 15.81 13.99 11.87
CA HIS A 104 15.07 15.24 11.61
C HIS A 104 13.82 15.44 12.46
N VAL A 105 13.27 14.37 13.06
CA VAL A 105 12.02 14.47 13.83
C VAL A 105 12.29 14.33 15.33
N PHE A 106 12.96 13.25 15.73
CA PHE A 106 13.22 12.94 17.13
C PHE A 106 14.61 13.36 17.59
N GLU A 107 15.56 13.54 16.66
CA GLU A 107 16.96 13.88 16.95
C GLU A 107 17.59 12.91 17.97
N ARG A 108 17.26 11.62 17.82
CA ARG A 108 17.66 10.52 18.70
C ARG A 108 18.00 9.30 17.84
N ASP A 109 19.00 8.55 18.26
CA ASP A 109 19.39 7.32 17.58
C ASP A 109 18.20 6.34 17.48
N THR A 110 18.09 5.69 16.33
CA THR A 110 16.99 4.81 15.96
C THR A 110 16.76 3.69 16.98
N HIS A 111 17.80 3.18 17.67
CA HIS A 111 17.64 2.14 18.71
C HIS A 111 16.84 2.59 19.94
N GLN A 112 16.68 3.91 20.12
CA GLN A 112 15.89 4.50 21.21
C GLN A 112 14.43 4.69 20.82
N LEU A 113 14.08 4.52 19.54
CA LEU A 113 12.73 4.71 19.04
C LEU A 113 11.90 3.44 19.21
N ARG A 114 10.70 3.61 19.78
CA ARG A 114 9.68 2.58 19.88
C ARG A 114 8.69 2.72 18.74
N VAL A 115 8.51 1.64 17.98
CA VAL A 115 7.67 1.64 16.79
C VAL A 115 6.64 0.53 16.92
N TRP A 116 5.36 0.89 16.84
CA TRP A 116 4.29 -0.09 16.72
C TRP A 116 3.87 -0.23 15.27
N VAL A 117 3.64 -1.47 14.85
CA VAL A 117 3.10 -1.82 13.54
C VAL A 117 2.05 -2.92 13.71
N LEU A 118 1.04 -2.93 12.84
CA LEU A 118 0.06 -4.01 12.84
C LEU A 118 0.72 -5.35 12.48
N ALA A 119 0.53 -6.34 13.34
CA ALA A 119 1.10 -7.67 13.19
C ALA A 119 0.64 -8.33 11.89
N GLY A 120 1.59 -8.85 11.12
CA GLY A 120 1.32 -9.50 9.84
C GLY A 120 0.93 -8.57 8.69
N SER A 121 1.02 -7.25 8.87
CA SER A 121 0.83 -6.22 7.82
C SER A 121 1.98 -6.25 6.79
N TYR A 122 2.12 -5.18 5.98
CA TYR A 122 3.16 -5.08 4.95
C TYR A 122 4.55 -5.09 5.58
N GLY A 123 5.23 -6.24 5.46
CA GLY A 123 6.42 -6.57 6.26
C GLY A 123 7.64 -5.66 6.07
N GLU A 124 7.67 -4.82 5.03
CA GLU A 124 8.73 -3.82 4.86
C GLU A 124 8.74 -2.79 5.97
N HIS A 125 7.58 -2.43 6.54
CA HIS A 125 7.54 -1.49 7.67
C HIS A 125 8.33 -2.04 8.85
N ALA A 126 7.93 -3.19 9.41
CA ALA A 126 8.65 -3.80 10.53
C ALA A 126 10.15 -4.01 10.22
N TYR A 127 10.44 -4.55 9.03
CA TYR A 127 11.80 -4.87 8.61
C TYR A 127 12.71 -3.64 8.55
N GLN A 128 12.29 -2.56 7.88
CA GLN A 128 13.14 -1.37 7.69
C GLN A 128 13.44 -0.67 9.01
N TRP A 129 12.52 -0.68 9.98
CA TRP A 129 12.76 -0.12 11.32
C TRP A 129 13.65 -1.02 12.19
N GLN A 130 13.55 -2.34 12.04
CA GLN A 130 14.40 -3.30 12.76
C GLN A 130 15.87 -3.26 12.31
N GLN A 131 16.15 -2.98 11.02
CA GLN A 131 17.52 -2.96 10.49
C GLN A 131 18.48 -2.03 11.27
N PRO A 132 18.14 -0.74 11.52
CA PRO A 132 18.95 0.16 12.33
C PRO A 132 18.73 -0.01 13.85
N GLY A 133 17.94 -1.00 14.29
CA GLY A 133 17.83 -1.38 15.70
C GLY A 133 16.65 -0.79 16.48
N ALA A 134 15.64 -0.19 15.84
CA ALA A 134 14.46 0.31 16.55
C ALA A 134 13.75 -0.78 17.36
N GLN A 135 13.09 -0.38 18.44
CA GLN A 135 12.27 -1.27 19.27
C GLN A 135 10.91 -1.46 18.61
N VAL A 136 10.84 -2.40 17.65
CA VAL A 136 9.62 -2.70 16.90
C VAL A 136 8.75 -3.70 17.66
N GLU A 137 7.52 -3.29 17.98
CA GLU A 137 6.46 -4.13 18.54
C GLU A 137 5.36 -4.35 17.49
N GLU A 138 5.18 -5.60 17.07
CA GLU A 138 4.05 -6.00 16.23
C GLU A 138 2.81 -6.19 17.10
N LYS A 139 1.80 -5.32 16.96
CA LYS A 139 0.55 -5.37 17.73
C LYS A 139 -0.56 -6.01 16.90
N SER A 140 -1.32 -6.91 17.48
CA SER A 140 -2.51 -7.45 16.84
C SER A 140 -3.60 -6.37 16.66
N LEU A 141 -4.56 -6.63 15.77
CA LEU A 141 -5.70 -5.73 15.58
C LEU A 141 -6.50 -5.54 16.88
N ASP A 142 -6.68 -6.61 17.65
CA ASP A 142 -7.40 -6.56 18.94
C ASP A 142 -6.65 -5.75 19.98
N GLU A 143 -5.32 -5.87 20.04
CA GLU A 143 -4.48 -5.05 20.94
C GLU A 143 -4.60 -3.56 20.61
N LEU A 144 -4.51 -3.19 19.33
CA LEU A 144 -4.66 -1.80 18.89
C LEU A 144 -6.08 -1.26 19.14
N ASN A 145 -7.12 -2.06 18.89
CA ASN A 145 -8.50 -1.69 19.20
C ASN A 145 -8.72 -1.52 20.70
N HIS A 146 -8.14 -2.39 21.53
CA HIS A 146 -8.20 -2.26 22.98
C HIS A 146 -7.49 -0.98 23.46
N VAL A 147 -6.32 -0.64 22.89
CA VAL A 147 -5.66 0.64 23.18
C VAL A 147 -6.54 1.82 22.78
N LEU A 148 -7.14 1.82 21.59
CA LEU A 148 -8.06 2.89 21.16
C LEU A 148 -9.23 3.07 22.11
N LEU A 149 -9.82 1.99 22.60
CA LEU A 149 -10.92 2.04 23.59
C LEU A 149 -10.46 2.72 24.88
N ARG A 150 -9.29 2.33 25.42
CA ARG A 150 -8.70 2.95 26.61
C ARG A 150 -8.42 4.44 26.41
N LEU A 151 -7.84 4.81 25.26
CA LEU A 151 -7.56 6.20 24.89
C LEU A 151 -8.85 7.03 24.79
N LYS A 152 -9.94 6.46 24.27
CA LYS A 152 -11.27 7.09 24.20
C LYS A 152 -11.84 7.40 25.60
N HIS A 153 -11.52 6.55 26.58
CA HIS A 153 -11.86 6.76 27.99
C HIS A 153 -10.84 7.59 28.77
N ASN A 154 -9.85 8.18 28.08
CA ASN A 154 -8.75 8.96 28.66
C ASN A 154 -7.93 8.19 29.71
N GLU A 155 -7.84 6.89 29.57
CA GLU A 155 -6.94 6.08 30.39
C GLU A 155 -5.49 6.24 29.94
N ALA A 156 -4.56 6.18 30.89
CA ALA A 156 -3.14 6.22 30.59
C ALA A 156 -2.72 4.95 29.84
N VAL A 157 -2.12 5.12 28.67
CA VAL A 157 -1.51 4.06 27.87
C VAL A 157 -0.08 4.47 27.57
N ASP A 158 0.84 3.52 27.68
CA ASP A 158 2.22 3.69 27.23
C ASP A 158 2.27 3.61 25.70
N LEU A 159 2.33 4.77 25.04
CA LEU A 159 2.28 4.90 23.59
C LEU A 159 3.68 4.84 22.96
N PRO A 160 3.81 4.37 21.71
CA PRO A 160 5.08 4.37 21.01
C PRO A 160 5.50 5.78 20.57
N ASP A 161 6.76 5.95 20.18
CA ASP A 161 7.18 7.15 19.44
C ASP A 161 6.50 7.19 18.07
N ILE A 162 6.29 6.03 17.44
CA ILE A 162 5.72 5.92 16.09
C ILE A 162 4.70 4.78 16.04
N LEU A 163 3.52 5.06 15.50
CA LEU A 163 2.54 4.07 15.08
C LEU A 163 2.46 4.01 13.56
N ILE A 164 2.58 2.82 12.99
CA ILE A 164 2.44 2.59 11.55
C ILE A 164 1.13 1.82 11.29
N LEU A 165 0.25 2.43 10.52
CA LEU A 165 -0.99 1.80 10.05
C LEU A 165 -0.98 1.73 8.52
N VAL A 166 -1.23 0.55 7.97
CA VAL A 166 -1.54 0.37 6.54
C VAL A 166 -3.06 0.39 6.39
N ASN A 167 -3.59 1.24 5.52
CA ASN A 167 -5.03 1.46 5.41
C ASN A 167 -5.50 1.68 3.96
N PRO A 168 -6.27 0.74 3.38
CA PRO A 168 -6.54 -0.60 3.89
C PRO A 168 -5.28 -1.45 4.05
N ASP A 169 -5.30 -2.31 5.06
CA ASP A 169 -4.18 -3.18 5.41
C ASP A 169 -3.87 -4.20 4.31
N ASN A 170 -2.59 -4.53 4.16
CA ASN A 170 -2.11 -5.63 3.33
C ASN A 170 -1.37 -6.65 4.20
N PRO A 171 -1.83 -7.91 4.32
CA PRO A 171 -2.79 -8.58 3.43
C PRO A 171 -4.23 -8.63 3.92
N SER A 172 -4.59 -8.15 5.12
CA SER A 172 -5.92 -8.46 5.66
C SER A 172 -7.07 -7.72 4.96
N GLY A 173 -6.80 -6.58 4.31
CA GLY A 173 -7.84 -5.70 3.79
C GLY A 173 -8.60 -4.96 4.89
N GLN A 174 -8.16 -5.05 6.15
CA GLN A 174 -8.79 -4.34 7.26
C GLN A 174 -8.68 -2.82 7.06
N TYR A 175 -9.76 -2.12 7.42
CA TYR A 175 -9.84 -0.66 7.30
C TYR A 175 -9.91 -0.01 8.67
N TRP A 176 -9.15 1.07 8.84
CA TRP A 176 -9.27 2.00 9.95
C TRP A 176 -10.15 3.18 9.49
N ASN A 177 -11.23 3.45 10.23
CA ASN A 177 -12.11 4.56 9.88
C ASN A 177 -11.49 5.90 10.29
N HIS A 178 -12.03 6.99 9.73
CA HIS A 178 -11.50 8.34 9.94
C HIS A 178 -11.47 8.75 11.42
N GLN A 179 -12.45 8.33 12.23
CA GLN A 179 -12.52 8.68 13.66
C GLN A 179 -11.41 7.98 14.45
N GLN A 180 -11.14 6.72 14.14
CA GLN A 180 -10.05 5.95 14.76
C GLN A 180 -8.69 6.57 14.41
N ILE A 181 -8.49 6.92 13.13
CA ILE A 181 -7.24 7.56 12.70
C ILE A 181 -7.09 8.93 13.35
N ALA A 182 -8.14 9.76 13.36
CA ALA A 182 -8.10 11.07 13.99
C ALA A 182 -7.79 10.99 15.50
N LEU A 183 -8.37 10.00 16.20
CA LEU A 183 -8.07 9.75 17.61
C LEU A 183 -6.60 9.35 17.81
N TRP A 184 -6.06 8.47 16.96
CA TRP A 184 -4.63 8.12 16.99
C TRP A 184 -3.74 9.33 16.76
N GLN A 185 -4.01 10.12 15.72
CA GLN A 185 -3.24 11.32 15.41
C GLN A 185 -3.21 12.27 16.61
N GLN A 186 -4.35 12.51 17.25
CA GLN A 186 -4.47 13.36 18.44
C GLN A 186 -3.65 12.79 19.60
N LYS A 187 -3.88 11.53 19.98
CA LYS A 187 -3.26 10.94 21.18
C LYS A 187 -1.75 10.74 21.04
N LEU A 188 -1.28 10.44 19.84
CA LEU A 188 0.15 10.42 19.53
C LEU A 188 0.73 11.83 19.61
N ASN A 189 0.05 12.85 19.08
CA ASN A 189 0.52 14.23 19.15
C ASN A 189 0.67 14.71 20.60
N ASP A 190 -0.30 14.40 21.47
CA ASP A 190 -0.25 14.71 22.90
C ASP A 190 0.95 14.04 23.61
N HIS A 191 1.51 12.97 23.02
CA HIS A 191 2.67 12.22 23.50
C HIS A 191 3.97 12.55 22.73
N ASN A 192 3.98 13.58 21.87
CA ASN A 192 5.09 13.85 20.93
C ASN A 192 5.42 12.67 19.99
N GLY A 193 4.47 11.76 19.79
CA GLY A 193 4.57 10.63 18.88
C GLY A 193 3.96 10.91 17.50
N TRP A 194 4.20 10.00 16.57
CA TRP A 194 3.87 10.14 15.16
C TRP A 194 2.99 9.02 14.64
N LEU A 195 2.10 9.39 13.71
CA LEU A 195 1.37 8.44 12.90
C LEU A 195 1.98 8.39 11.49
N ILE A 196 2.35 7.19 11.05
CA ILE A 196 2.64 6.89 9.64
C ILE A 196 1.45 6.10 9.09
N LEU A 197 0.79 6.67 8.08
CA LEU A 197 -0.35 6.06 7.41
C LEU A 197 0.05 5.62 6.00
N ASP A 198 0.20 4.33 5.76
CA ASP A 198 0.41 3.80 4.41
C ASP A 198 -0.94 3.60 3.71
N ALA A 199 -1.24 4.49 2.76
CA ALA A 199 -2.50 4.55 2.02
C ALA A 199 -2.33 4.03 0.58
N ALA A 200 -1.40 3.10 0.32
CA ALA A 200 -1.15 2.57 -1.02
C ALA A 200 -2.36 1.89 -1.70
N PHE A 201 -3.41 1.54 -0.94
CA PHE A 201 -4.62 0.89 -1.44
C PHE A 201 -5.90 1.76 -1.24
N SER A 202 -5.76 3.06 -0.94
CA SER A 202 -6.90 3.89 -0.52
C SER A 202 -7.76 4.45 -1.66
N ASP A 203 -7.31 4.37 -2.92
CA ASP A 203 -7.90 5.09 -4.07
C ASP A 203 -9.37 4.72 -4.41
N ILE A 204 -9.84 3.60 -3.88
CA ILE A 204 -11.20 3.05 -4.09
C ILE A 204 -12.11 3.32 -2.87
N SER A 205 -11.54 3.74 -1.74
CA SER A 205 -12.28 4.00 -0.51
C SER A 205 -13.15 5.26 -0.61
N ASP A 206 -14.39 5.17 -0.13
CA ASP A 206 -15.34 6.29 -0.01
C ASP A 206 -15.36 6.88 1.43
N ASN A 207 -14.22 6.82 2.11
CA ASN A 207 -14.10 7.32 3.47
C ASN A 207 -14.12 8.85 3.51
N GLN A 208 -14.58 9.40 4.64
CA GLN A 208 -14.42 10.83 4.90
C GLN A 208 -12.92 11.18 4.96
N PRO A 209 -12.51 12.30 4.32
CA PRO A 209 -11.13 12.72 4.33
C PRO A 209 -10.68 13.09 5.74
N LEU A 210 -9.40 12.86 6.02
CA LEU A 210 -8.72 13.30 7.23
C LEU A 210 -8.20 14.74 7.07
N HIS A 211 -7.79 15.34 8.17
CA HIS A 211 -6.96 16.54 8.16
C HIS A 211 -5.51 16.14 8.43
N LEU A 212 -4.58 16.69 7.65
CA LEU A 212 -3.17 16.43 7.90
C LEU A 212 -2.75 17.16 9.18
N ARG A 213 -2.15 16.42 10.12
CA ARG A 213 -1.53 17.00 11.32
C ARG A 213 -0.01 17.01 11.17
N ASP A 214 0.65 17.90 11.91
CA ASP A 214 2.12 18.03 11.88
C ASP A 214 2.86 16.75 12.26
N ASN A 215 2.24 15.88 13.07
CA ASN A 215 2.78 14.58 13.49
C ASN A 215 2.28 13.40 12.64
N THR A 216 1.81 13.66 11.42
CA THR A 216 1.32 12.63 10.51
C THR A 216 2.10 12.63 9.20
N LEU A 217 2.54 11.44 8.77
CA LEU A 217 3.10 11.19 7.45
C LEU A 217 2.18 10.20 6.73
N VAL A 218 1.67 10.56 5.55
CA VAL A 218 0.84 9.66 4.73
C VAL A 218 1.61 9.22 3.49
N LEU A 219 1.67 7.92 3.22
CA LEU A 219 2.30 7.39 2.01
C LEU A 219 1.22 7.05 0.99
N THR A 220 1.39 7.50 -0.27
CA THR A 220 0.47 7.14 -1.36
C THR A 220 1.23 6.58 -2.57
N SER A 221 0.52 5.88 -3.45
CA SER A 221 1.12 5.26 -4.64
C SER A 221 0.12 5.15 -5.79
N VAL A 222 0.60 5.40 -7.01
CA VAL A 222 -0.17 5.10 -8.24
C VAL A 222 -0.02 3.64 -8.68
N GLY A 223 0.76 2.83 -7.97
CA GLY A 223 1.11 1.48 -8.42
C GLY A 223 -0.02 0.47 -8.33
N LYS A 224 -1.03 0.70 -7.49
CA LYS A 224 -2.09 -0.27 -7.18
C LYS A 224 -3.32 -0.04 -8.04
N PHE A 225 -4.15 0.92 -7.68
CA PHE A 225 -5.41 1.22 -8.35
C PHE A 225 -5.25 1.54 -9.84
N PHE A 226 -4.22 2.30 -10.23
CA PHE A 226 -3.98 2.64 -11.64
C PHE A 226 -3.34 1.51 -12.45
N GLY A 227 -2.93 0.40 -11.81
CA GLY A 227 -2.19 -0.66 -12.50
C GLY A 227 -0.75 -0.27 -12.89
N LEU A 228 -0.25 0.88 -12.44
CA LEU A 228 1.01 1.49 -12.92
C LEU A 228 2.21 1.14 -12.02
N ALA A 229 2.25 -0.07 -11.46
CA ALA A 229 3.32 -0.48 -10.52
C ALA A 229 4.72 -0.35 -11.13
N GLY A 230 4.87 -0.55 -12.44
CA GLY A 230 6.13 -0.41 -13.16
C GLY A 230 6.66 1.02 -13.25
N LEU A 231 5.81 2.05 -13.11
CA LEU A 231 6.26 3.46 -13.20
C LEU A 231 7.08 3.90 -12.00
N ARG A 232 6.96 3.18 -10.87
CA ARG A 232 7.63 3.50 -9.61
C ARG A 232 7.39 4.95 -9.16
N VAL A 233 6.12 5.33 -8.98
CA VAL A 233 5.76 6.67 -8.46
C VAL A 233 4.89 6.55 -7.21
N GLY A 234 5.21 7.37 -6.21
CA GLY A 234 4.47 7.53 -4.97
C GLY A 234 4.77 8.89 -4.36
N ALA A 235 4.18 9.18 -3.22
CA ALA A 235 4.47 10.40 -2.48
C ALA A 235 4.36 10.20 -0.97
N ALA A 236 5.03 11.06 -0.22
CA ALA A 236 4.70 11.36 1.16
C ALA A 236 3.85 12.64 1.20
N LEU A 237 2.79 12.63 1.99
CA LEU A 237 2.02 13.81 2.39
C LEU A 237 2.46 14.14 3.81
N ILE A 238 3.12 15.29 3.98
CA ILE A 238 3.75 15.67 5.25
C ILE A 238 3.70 17.18 5.45
N GLY A 239 3.62 17.62 6.71
CA GLY A 239 3.62 19.03 7.08
C GLY A 239 4.87 19.78 6.59
N GLU A 240 4.69 21.08 6.32
CA GLU A 240 5.73 21.96 5.74
C GLU A 240 7.05 21.90 6.51
N ARG A 241 6.99 21.76 7.84
CA ARG A 241 8.15 21.73 8.73
C ARG A 241 9.20 20.69 8.34
N TYR A 242 8.79 19.52 7.85
CA TYR A 242 9.71 18.41 7.57
C TYR A 242 9.81 18.04 6.09
N ARG A 243 9.05 18.72 5.23
CA ARG A 243 9.04 18.53 3.79
C ARG A 243 10.43 18.59 3.18
N ASP A 244 11.16 19.67 3.44
CA ASP A 244 12.46 19.93 2.81
C ASP A 244 13.53 18.93 3.29
N SER A 245 13.47 18.51 4.57
CA SER A 245 14.35 17.46 5.10
C SER A 245 14.10 16.11 4.43
N LEU A 246 12.83 15.77 4.17
CA LEU A 246 12.48 14.54 3.46
C LEU A 246 12.91 14.58 1.98
N GLU A 247 12.72 15.71 1.29
CA GLU A 247 13.23 15.91 -0.07
C GLU A 247 14.74 15.79 -0.14
N GLN A 248 15.46 16.39 0.82
CA GLN A 248 16.91 16.30 0.88
C GLN A 248 17.39 14.86 1.07
N LEU A 249 16.70 14.07 1.90
CA LEU A 249 17.04 12.67 2.14
C LEU A 249 16.82 11.79 0.89
N LEU A 250 15.77 12.06 0.12
CA LEU A 250 15.51 11.36 -1.15
C LEU A 250 16.52 11.72 -2.25
N GLY A 251 17.16 12.89 -2.12
CA GLY A 251 18.11 13.39 -3.09
C GLY A 251 17.45 13.95 -4.37
N PRO A 252 18.26 14.44 -5.32
CA PRO A 252 17.75 15.06 -6.53
C PRO A 252 17.12 14.03 -7.48
N TRP A 253 16.05 14.45 -8.15
CA TRP A 253 15.34 13.69 -9.19
C TRP A 253 14.95 12.25 -8.78
N PRO A 254 14.24 12.06 -7.67
CA PRO A 254 13.89 10.73 -7.18
C PRO A 254 12.90 9.99 -8.10
N VAL A 255 12.32 10.66 -9.10
CA VAL A 255 11.37 10.09 -10.05
C VAL A 255 11.73 10.50 -11.48
N SER A 256 11.67 9.56 -12.42
CA SER A 256 11.95 9.85 -13.84
C SER A 256 10.93 10.82 -14.46
N GLY A 257 11.35 11.61 -15.44
CA GLY A 257 10.48 12.58 -16.13
C GLY A 257 9.28 11.92 -16.81
N LEU A 258 9.49 10.76 -17.45
CA LEU A 258 8.42 9.96 -18.05
C LEU A 258 7.41 9.47 -17.01
N SER A 259 7.90 8.92 -15.90
CA SER A 259 7.05 8.43 -14.81
C SER A 259 6.20 9.56 -14.20
N LEU A 260 6.80 10.74 -13.98
CA LEU A 260 6.07 11.93 -13.51
C LEU A 260 4.98 12.37 -14.49
N TRP A 261 5.30 12.39 -15.78
CA TRP A 261 4.35 12.79 -16.82
C TRP A 261 3.15 11.84 -16.90
N LEU A 262 3.41 10.53 -16.96
CA LEU A 262 2.36 9.51 -17.02
C LEU A 262 1.50 9.48 -15.75
N ALA A 263 2.12 9.55 -14.57
CA ALA A 263 1.39 9.61 -13.32
C ALA A 263 0.47 10.85 -13.28
N LYS A 264 0.93 12.01 -13.77
CA LYS A 264 0.12 13.22 -13.88
C LYS A 264 -1.12 12.99 -14.75
N GLN A 265 -0.97 12.37 -15.92
CA GLN A 265 -2.10 12.08 -16.80
C GLN A 265 -3.11 11.13 -16.14
N ALA A 266 -2.64 10.04 -15.53
CA ALA A 266 -3.49 9.07 -14.86
C ALA A 266 -4.28 9.70 -13.69
N LEU A 267 -3.63 10.51 -12.86
CA LEU A 267 -4.26 11.21 -11.74
C LEU A 267 -5.27 12.28 -12.19
N SER A 268 -5.11 12.83 -13.40
CA SER A 268 -6.08 13.78 -13.98
C SER A 268 -7.26 13.12 -14.70
N ASP A 269 -7.19 11.82 -15.02
CA ASP A 269 -8.23 11.11 -15.78
C ASP A 269 -9.41 10.66 -14.90
N LYS A 270 -10.25 11.62 -14.52
CA LYS A 270 -11.41 11.40 -13.63
C LYS A 270 -12.42 10.40 -14.21
N SER A 271 -12.56 10.35 -15.54
CA SER A 271 -13.51 9.45 -16.21
C SER A 271 -13.05 8.00 -16.07
N TRP A 272 -11.78 7.73 -16.40
CA TRP A 272 -11.21 6.39 -16.24
C TRP A 272 -11.24 5.95 -14.77
N GLN A 273 -10.93 6.85 -13.84
CA GLN A 273 -10.95 6.54 -12.41
C GLN A 273 -12.36 6.08 -11.95
N ALA A 274 -13.42 6.80 -12.37
CA ALA A 274 -14.80 6.43 -12.01
C ALA A 274 -15.20 5.07 -12.59
N GLU A 275 -14.89 4.83 -13.87
CA GLU A 275 -15.16 3.55 -14.53
C GLU A 275 -14.37 2.40 -13.88
N ASN A 276 -13.11 2.62 -13.54
CA ASN A 276 -12.26 1.60 -12.94
C ASN A 276 -12.74 1.21 -11.54
N ARG A 277 -13.18 2.17 -10.71
CA ARG A 277 -13.80 1.86 -9.40
C ARG A 277 -15.01 0.94 -9.55
N GLN A 278 -15.90 1.23 -10.51
CA GLN A 278 -17.07 0.39 -10.76
C GLN A 278 -16.69 -1.03 -11.21
N LYS A 279 -15.71 -1.16 -12.12
CA LYS A 279 -15.21 -2.47 -12.57
C LYS A 279 -14.63 -3.29 -11.41
N LEU A 280 -13.79 -2.66 -10.59
CA LEU A 280 -13.16 -3.32 -9.45
C LEU A 280 -14.19 -3.74 -8.39
N GLN A 281 -15.13 -2.86 -8.02
CA GLN A 281 -16.22 -3.19 -7.10
C GLN A 281 -17.07 -4.36 -7.61
N HIS A 282 -17.37 -4.38 -8.92
CA HIS A 282 -18.13 -5.48 -9.52
C HIS A 282 -17.37 -6.82 -9.43
N VAL A 283 -16.10 -6.86 -9.83
CA VAL A 283 -15.30 -8.09 -9.77
C VAL A 283 -15.02 -8.51 -8.33
N HIS A 284 -14.82 -7.56 -7.42
CA HIS A 284 -14.66 -7.83 -5.99
C HIS A 284 -15.88 -8.54 -5.42
N GLN A 285 -17.10 -8.06 -5.72
CA GLN A 285 -18.33 -8.72 -5.29
C GLN A 285 -18.43 -10.15 -5.86
N LEU A 286 -18.13 -10.34 -7.15
CA LEU A 286 -18.11 -11.68 -7.76
C LEU A 286 -17.11 -12.62 -7.10
N MET A 287 -15.93 -12.10 -6.74
CA MET A 287 -14.90 -12.86 -6.02
C MET A 287 -15.31 -13.20 -4.59
N LEU A 288 -16.03 -12.32 -3.88
CA LEU A 288 -16.60 -12.60 -2.57
C LEU A 288 -17.64 -13.73 -2.66
N ASP A 289 -18.56 -13.64 -3.63
CA ASP A 289 -19.58 -14.67 -3.87
C ASP A 289 -18.93 -16.03 -4.21
N ALA A 290 -17.85 -16.02 -5.01
CA ALA A 290 -17.09 -17.23 -5.35
C ALA A 290 -16.33 -17.84 -4.16
N CYS A 291 -16.03 -17.04 -3.14
CA CYS A 291 -15.34 -17.44 -1.92
C CYS A 291 -16.29 -17.66 -0.74
N ALA A 292 -17.62 -17.65 -0.93
CA ALA A 292 -18.60 -17.70 0.16
C ALA A 292 -18.43 -18.92 1.09
N GLU A 293 -17.99 -20.05 0.54
CA GLU A 293 -17.74 -21.30 1.29
C GLU A 293 -16.26 -21.46 1.73
N LEU A 294 -15.44 -20.44 1.55
CA LEU A 294 -14.02 -20.42 1.95
C LEU A 294 -13.83 -19.54 3.18
N PRO A 295 -12.78 -19.78 3.99
CA PRO A 295 -12.52 -19.01 5.22
C PRO A 295 -11.93 -17.63 4.90
N VAL A 296 -12.76 -16.72 4.40
CA VAL A 296 -12.41 -15.31 4.14
C VAL A 296 -12.19 -14.60 5.48
N VAL A 297 -11.00 -14.05 5.69
CA VAL A 297 -10.66 -13.24 6.88
C VAL A 297 -10.60 -11.74 6.60
N GLY A 298 -10.64 -11.36 5.33
CA GLY A 298 -10.81 -9.98 4.92
C GLY A 298 -10.55 -9.76 3.43
N SER A 299 -10.80 -8.53 2.97
CA SER A 299 -10.68 -8.17 1.57
C SER A 299 -10.56 -6.66 1.39
N SER A 300 -10.03 -6.25 0.25
CA SER A 300 -10.18 -4.91 -0.32
C SER A 300 -10.70 -5.04 -1.76
N ASP A 301 -11.04 -3.92 -2.39
CA ASP A 301 -11.43 -3.91 -3.81
C ASP A 301 -10.35 -4.44 -4.78
N LEU A 302 -9.13 -4.72 -4.29
CA LEU A 302 -8.01 -5.25 -5.08
C LEU A 302 -7.57 -6.67 -4.71
N PHE A 303 -8.08 -7.25 -3.62
CA PHE A 303 -7.77 -8.64 -3.24
C PHE A 303 -8.73 -9.21 -2.20
N ILE A 304 -8.80 -10.54 -2.12
CA ILE A 304 -9.41 -11.30 -1.01
C ILE A 304 -8.32 -12.06 -0.27
N THR A 305 -8.45 -12.19 1.04
CA THR A 305 -7.54 -12.97 1.89
C THR A 305 -8.30 -14.06 2.62
N LEU A 306 -7.81 -15.28 2.42
CA LEU A 306 -8.28 -16.50 3.07
C LEU A 306 -7.32 -16.91 4.19
N GLU A 307 -7.82 -17.58 5.23
CA GLU A 307 -7.00 -18.16 6.30
C GLU A 307 -7.28 -19.64 6.49
N HIS A 308 -6.27 -20.49 6.30
CA HIS A 308 -6.40 -21.94 6.44
C HIS A 308 -5.03 -22.61 6.68
N PRO A 309 -4.93 -23.70 7.44
CA PRO A 309 -3.66 -24.43 7.61
C PRO A 309 -3.02 -24.90 6.29
N ASN A 310 -3.84 -25.21 5.27
CA ASN A 310 -3.38 -25.76 3.99
C ASN A 310 -3.13 -24.72 2.88
N VAL A 311 -2.93 -23.43 3.21
CA VAL A 311 -2.76 -22.36 2.20
C VAL A 311 -1.59 -22.58 1.23
N GLU A 312 -0.51 -23.26 1.65
CA GLU A 312 0.58 -23.64 0.76
C GLU A 312 0.12 -24.64 -0.31
N GLN A 313 -0.69 -25.64 0.08
CA GLN A 313 -1.26 -26.61 -0.86
C GLN A 313 -2.27 -25.94 -1.79
N TRP A 314 -3.07 -25.02 -1.28
CA TRP A 314 -3.99 -24.23 -2.10
C TRP A 314 -3.24 -23.39 -3.14
N GLN A 315 -2.16 -22.70 -2.75
CA GLN A 315 -1.31 -21.98 -3.69
C GLN A 315 -0.76 -22.91 -4.78
N GLN A 316 -0.29 -24.11 -4.41
CA GLN A 316 0.20 -25.10 -5.38
C GLN A 316 -0.88 -25.57 -6.34
N LYS A 317 -2.10 -25.88 -5.86
CA LYS A 317 -3.25 -26.24 -6.71
C LYS A 317 -3.58 -25.12 -7.70
N MET A 318 -3.60 -23.87 -7.25
CA MET A 318 -3.83 -22.72 -8.14
C MET A 318 -2.69 -22.54 -9.16
N ALA A 319 -1.44 -22.72 -8.73
CA ALA A 319 -0.26 -22.61 -9.59
C ALA A 319 -0.22 -23.70 -10.69
N GLN A 320 -0.67 -24.92 -10.39
CA GLN A 320 -0.87 -25.98 -11.39
C GLN A 320 -1.86 -25.56 -12.50
N GLN A 321 -2.84 -24.73 -12.15
CA GLN A 321 -3.81 -24.13 -13.08
C GLN A 321 -3.33 -22.80 -13.70
N LYS A 322 -2.05 -22.46 -13.51
CA LYS A 322 -1.40 -21.22 -13.99
C LYS A 322 -2.02 -19.96 -13.39
N ILE A 323 -2.40 -20.01 -12.12
CA ILE A 323 -2.87 -18.87 -11.34
C ILE A 323 -1.91 -18.69 -10.17
N TRP A 324 -1.17 -17.59 -10.15
CA TRP A 324 -0.22 -17.30 -9.08
C TRP A 324 -0.85 -16.41 -8.02
N THR A 325 -0.75 -16.82 -6.76
CA THR A 325 -1.33 -16.11 -5.61
C THR A 325 -0.27 -15.85 -4.56
N ARG A 326 -0.57 -15.02 -3.55
CA ARG A 326 0.38 -14.68 -2.49
C ARG A 326 0.11 -15.50 -1.24
N CYS A 327 1.04 -16.40 -0.89
CA CYS A 327 0.96 -17.19 0.34
C CYS A 327 1.81 -16.55 1.46
N PHE A 328 1.19 -16.42 2.63
CA PHE A 328 1.80 -16.00 3.89
C PHE A 328 1.78 -17.21 4.85
N LYS A 329 2.74 -18.12 4.64
CA LYS A 329 2.84 -19.41 5.33
C LYS A 329 2.67 -19.30 6.85
N GLU A 330 3.47 -18.46 7.49
CA GLU A 330 3.48 -18.30 8.95
C GLU A 330 2.14 -17.76 9.50
N GLN A 331 1.42 -17.00 8.69
CA GLN A 331 0.13 -16.42 9.02
C GLN A 331 -1.03 -17.34 8.62
N LYS A 332 -0.75 -18.48 7.98
CA LYS A 332 -1.75 -19.37 7.37
C LYS A 332 -2.69 -18.64 6.42
N ARG A 333 -2.20 -17.60 5.71
CA ARG A 333 -3.01 -16.77 4.83
C ARG A 333 -2.68 -16.95 3.35
N LEU A 334 -3.71 -16.91 2.51
CA LEU A 334 -3.60 -16.86 1.05
C LEU A 334 -4.33 -15.61 0.55
N ARG A 335 -3.58 -14.67 -0.03
CA ARG A 335 -4.13 -13.48 -0.67
C ARG A 335 -4.23 -13.69 -2.18
N ILE A 336 -5.40 -13.38 -2.73
CA ILE A 336 -5.77 -13.53 -4.13
C ILE A 336 -6.17 -12.15 -4.65
N GLY A 337 -5.39 -11.57 -5.56
CA GLY A 337 -5.71 -10.32 -6.25
C GLY A 337 -6.91 -10.43 -7.19
N MET A 338 -7.48 -9.30 -7.57
CA MET A 338 -8.61 -9.27 -8.50
C MET A 338 -8.18 -9.64 -9.92
N PRO A 339 -8.96 -10.48 -10.62
CA PRO A 339 -8.75 -10.77 -12.03
C PRO A 339 -9.45 -9.79 -12.97
N GLU A 340 -9.09 -9.81 -14.24
CA GLU A 340 -9.97 -9.27 -15.27
C GLU A 340 -11.28 -10.08 -15.32
N PHE A 341 -12.40 -9.42 -15.59
CA PHE A 341 -13.73 -10.03 -15.65
C PHE A 341 -13.78 -11.28 -16.56
N ASN A 342 -13.14 -11.24 -17.73
CA ASN A 342 -13.08 -12.38 -18.66
C ASN A 342 -12.27 -13.59 -18.14
N ARG A 343 -11.51 -13.44 -17.04
CA ARG A 343 -10.76 -14.51 -16.36
C ARG A 343 -11.46 -15.02 -15.10
N PHE A 344 -12.52 -14.35 -14.65
CA PHE A 344 -13.22 -14.68 -13.40
C PHE A 344 -13.69 -16.15 -13.36
N GLU A 345 -14.31 -16.65 -14.42
CA GLU A 345 -14.85 -18.02 -14.47
C GLU A 345 -13.78 -19.12 -14.28
N LYS A 346 -12.57 -18.87 -14.80
CA LYS A 346 -11.42 -19.76 -14.56
C LYS A 346 -11.10 -19.83 -13.07
N ILE A 347 -11.08 -18.69 -12.39
CA ILE A 347 -10.75 -18.61 -10.96
C ILE A 347 -11.85 -19.24 -10.12
N ARG A 348 -13.11 -18.91 -10.38
CA ARG A 348 -14.28 -19.49 -9.71
C ARG A 348 -14.26 -21.02 -9.77
N THR A 349 -13.88 -21.60 -10.91
CA THR A 349 -13.75 -23.05 -11.07
C THR A 349 -12.65 -23.64 -10.19
N VAL A 350 -11.49 -22.97 -10.11
CA VAL A 350 -10.35 -23.42 -9.28
C VAL A 350 -10.63 -23.25 -7.79
N LEU A 351 -11.30 -22.17 -7.38
CA LEU A 351 -11.68 -21.93 -5.97
C LEU A 351 -12.55 -23.06 -5.41
N LYS A 352 -13.48 -23.61 -6.22
CA LYS A 352 -14.32 -24.76 -5.83
C LYS A 352 -13.54 -26.07 -5.61
N GLN A 353 -12.27 -26.13 -6.02
CA GLN A 353 -11.40 -27.31 -5.85
C GLN A 353 -10.49 -27.19 -4.62
N LEU A 354 -10.54 -26.06 -3.92
CA LEU A 354 -9.82 -25.87 -2.67
C LEU A 354 -10.54 -26.67 -1.57
N ASP A 355 -9.77 -27.48 -0.88
CA ASP A 355 -10.28 -28.36 0.17
C ASP A 355 -10.35 -27.59 1.48
N VAL A 356 -11.53 -27.52 2.07
CA VAL A 356 -11.84 -26.79 3.31
C VAL A 356 -11.89 -27.74 4.52
N THR A 357 -11.71 -29.04 4.31
CA THR A 357 -11.58 -30.00 5.42
C THR A 357 -10.15 -30.01 5.97
N GLU A 358 -10.03 -29.94 7.31
CA GLU A 358 -8.76 -30.00 8.05
C GLU A 358 -8.14 -31.40 8.13
#